data_AF-A0A8C9UVK1-F1
#
_entry.id   AF-A0A8C9UVK1-F1
#
_cell.length_a   1.000
_cell.length_b   1.000
_cell.length_c   1.000
_cell.angle_alpha   90.00
_cell.angle_beta   90.00
_cell.angle_gamma   90.00
#
_symmetry.space_group_name_H-M   'P 1'
#
loop_
_entity.id
_entity.type
_entity.pdbx_description
1 polymer ?
#
loop_
_entity_poly.entity_id
_entity_poly.type
_entity_poly.pdbx_seq_one_letter_code
_entity_poly.pdbx_strand_id
1 'polypeptide(L)'
;MAKEEPTSTLKDLQELQKKLSLLLESFQNNSKVVAFMKSPVGEYLDRHPFLALTLLVFIAVSAVPVGFFLLLVVFTSLAALVGVILLEGICSAVGE
;
A
#
# COMPACT_ATOMS: atom_id res chain seq x y z
N MET A 1 -37.10 -16.48 -3.78
CA MET A 1 -36.21 -15.33 -3.47
C MET A 1 -35.56 -15.60 -2.12
N ALA A 2 -34.27 -15.93 -2.13
CA ALA A 2 -33.49 -16.33 -0.95
C ALA A 2 -33.23 -15.13 -0.04
N LYS A 3 -33.47 -15.30 1.27
CA LYS A 3 -33.32 -14.28 2.31
C LYS A 3 -32.54 -14.88 3.47
N GLU A 4 -31.30 -15.32 3.22
CA GLU A 4 -30.44 -15.97 4.22
C GLU A 4 -28.95 -15.58 4.08
N GLU A 5 -28.58 -14.30 4.08
CA GLU A 5 -27.13 -13.92 4.05
C GLU A 5 -26.63 -12.79 5.01
N PRO A 6 -27.35 -12.30 6.03
CA PRO A 6 -26.76 -11.35 7.00
C PRO A 6 -25.98 -12.03 8.14
N THR A 7 -26.25 -13.30 8.44
CA THR A 7 -25.67 -13.99 9.61
C THR A 7 -24.38 -14.76 9.28
N SER A 8 -24.21 -15.22 8.04
CA SER A 8 -23.01 -15.90 7.55
C SER A 8 -21.83 -14.93 7.46
N THR A 9 -22.05 -13.74 6.89
CA THR A 9 -21.05 -12.68 6.75
C THR A 9 -20.53 -12.17 8.10
N LEU A 10 -21.40 -12.03 9.11
CA LEU A 10 -21.01 -11.60 10.46
C LEU A 10 -20.13 -12.65 11.17
N LYS A 11 -20.45 -13.94 10.99
CA LYS A 11 -19.62 -15.06 11.49
C LYS A 11 -18.24 -15.09 10.82
N ASP A 12 -18.19 -14.88 9.51
CA ASP A 12 -16.94 -14.86 8.74
C ASP A 12 -16.04 -13.68 9.17
N LEU A 13 -16.62 -12.50 9.42
CA LEU A 13 -15.89 -11.35 9.96
C LEU A 13 -15.36 -11.61 11.38
N GLN A 14 -16.09 -12.32 12.23
CA GLN A 14 -15.59 -12.74 13.55
C GLN A 14 -14.43 -13.75 13.44
N GLU A 15 -14.50 -14.68 12.50
CA GLU A 15 -13.42 -15.63 12.20
C GLU A 15 -12.16 -14.88 11.72
N LEU A 16 -12.34 -13.92 10.82
CA LEU A 16 -11.30 -13.01 10.34
C LEU A 16 -10.68 -12.19 11.47
N GLN A 17 -11.50 -11.61 12.35
CA GLN A 17 -11.01 -10.91 13.54
C GLN A 17 -10.16 -11.81 14.44
N LYS A 18 -10.60 -13.06 14.67
CA LYS A 18 -9.82 -14.03 15.46
C LYS A 18 -8.49 -14.35 14.78
N LYS A 19 -8.49 -14.60 13.47
CA LYS A 19 -7.26 -14.84 12.70
C LYS A 19 -6.32 -13.64 12.72
N LEU A 20 -6.85 -12.43 12.55
CA LEU A 20 -6.07 -11.20 12.64
C LEU A 20 -5.50 -10.98 14.04
N SER A 21 -6.26 -11.29 15.09
CA SER A 21 -5.79 -11.20 16.47
C SER A 21 -4.63 -12.17 16.73
N LEU A 22 -4.75 -13.42 16.26
CA LEU A 22 -3.66 -14.40 16.33
C LEU A 22 -2.42 -13.96 15.55
N LEU A 23 -2.61 -13.35 14.38
CA LEU A 23 -1.51 -12.79 13.60
C LEU A 23 -0.86 -11.60 14.29
N LEU A 24 -1.65 -10.72 14.92
CA LEU A 24 -1.16 -9.58 15.69
C LEU A 24 -0.34 -10.05 16.90
N GLU A 25 -0.83 -11.05 17.63
CA GLU A 25 -0.11 -11.69 18.73
C GLU A 25 1.21 -12.30 18.26
N SER A 26 1.20 -12.96 17.11
CA SER A 26 2.41 -13.50 16.47
C SER A 26 3.39 -12.38 16.09
N PHE A 27 2.89 -11.25 15.60
CA PHE A 27 3.69 -10.10 15.23
C PHE A 27 4.30 -9.41 16.45
N GLN A 28 3.54 -9.27 17.54
CA GLN A 28 4.00 -8.69 18.81
C GLN A 28 5.03 -9.59 19.52
N ASN A 29 4.86 -10.91 19.45
CA ASN A 29 5.84 -11.87 19.97
C ASN A 29 7.06 -12.04 19.05
N ASN A 30 7.07 -11.41 17.87
CA ASN A 30 8.21 -11.46 16.97
C ASN A 30 9.34 -10.58 17.49
N SER A 31 10.51 -11.19 17.69
CA SER A 31 11.70 -10.50 18.20
C SER A 31 12.13 -9.31 17.34
N LYS A 32 11.84 -9.29 16.04
CA LYS A 32 12.17 -8.18 15.14
C LYS A 32 11.31 -6.95 15.38
N VAL A 33 10.03 -7.13 15.71
CA VAL A 33 9.09 -6.02 15.97
C VAL A 33 9.39 -5.40 17.33
N VAL A 34 9.69 -6.25 18.32
CA VAL A 34 10.15 -5.80 19.64
C VAL A 34 11.49 -5.07 19.53
N ALA A 35 12.43 -5.56 18.71
CA ALA A 35 13.69 -4.88 18.45
C ALA A 35 13.50 -3.53 17.72
N PHE A 36 12.50 -3.43 16.84
CA PHE A 36 12.18 -2.18 16.17
C PHE A 36 11.54 -1.15 17.12
N MET A 37 10.62 -1.54 18.01
CA MET A 37 10.11 -0.63 19.05
C MET A 37 11.19 -0.20 20.03
N LYS A 38 12.17 -1.07 20.32
CA LYS A 38 13.36 -0.73 21.14
C LYS A 38 14.45 0.01 20.38
N SER A 39 14.29 0.26 19.09
CA SER A 39 15.25 1.05 18.33
C SER A 39 15.11 2.54 18.69
N PRO A 40 16.15 3.37 18.46
CA PRO A 40 16.07 4.81 18.73
C PRO A 40 14.89 5.49 18.03
N VAL A 41 14.50 4.97 16.86
CA VAL A 41 13.37 5.49 16.06
C VAL A 41 12.03 5.07 16.68
N GLY A 42 11.95 3.84 17.20
CA GLY A 42 10.78 3.31 17.90
C GLY A 42 10.56 4.00 19.25
N GLU A 43 11.61 4.18 20.03
CA GLU A 43 11.56 4.87 21.32
C GLU A 43 11.28 6.37 21.17
N TYR A 44 11.74 7.00 20.07
CA TYR A 44 11.41 8.39 19.76
C TYR A 44 9.94 8.58 19.33
N LEU A 45 9.37 7.61 18.61
CA LEU A 45 7.94 7.59 18.30
C LEU A 45 7.08 7.29 19.54
N ASP A 46 7.53 6.38 20.40
CA ASP A 46 6.84 6.01 21.64
C ASP A 46 6.80 7.17 22.64
N ARG A 47 7.92 7.88 22.78
CA ARG A 47 8.05 9.05 23.67
C ARG A 47 7.29 10.28 23.16
N HIS A 48 6.97 10.35 21.87
CA HIS A 48 6.26 11.47 21.25
C HIS A 48 5.05 10.99 20.43
N PRO A 49 3.90 10.71 21.09
CA PRO A 49 2.71 10.19 20.41
C PRO A 49 2.18 11.12 19.31
N PHE A 50 2.36 12.45 19.45
CA PHE A 50 2.02 13.41 18.41
C PHE A 50 2.88 13.29 17.15
N LEU A 51 4.16 12.95 17.29
CA LEU A 51 5.07 12.81 16.15
C LEU A 51 4.78 11.51 15.41
N ALA A 52 4.56 10.41 16.14
CA ALA A 52 4.09 9.16 15.56
C ALA A 52 2.78 9.34 14.78
N LEU A 53 1.81 10.04 15.38
CA LEU A 53 0.52 10.32 14.73
C LEU A 53 0.68 11.21 13.51
N THR A 54 1.51 12.26 13.60
CA THR A 54 1.79 13.16 12.47
C THR A 54 2.45 12.41 11.31
N LEU A 55 3.42 11.55 11.58
CA LEU A 55 4.10 10.74 10.57
C LEU A 55 3.13 9.74 9.91
N LEU A 56 2.28 9.08 10.71
CA LEU A 56 1.26 8.18 10.20
C LEU A 56 0.28 8.90 9.27
N VAL A 57 -0.25 10.05 9.70
CA VAL A 57 -1.15 10.87 8.89
C VAL A 57 -0.43 11.37 7.65
N PHE A 58 0.82 11.79 7.76
CA PHE A 58 1.62 12.22 6.62
C PHE A 58 1.81 11.10 5.59
N ILE A 59 2.14 9.88 6.01
CA ILE A 59 2.26 8.73 5.11
C ILE A 59 0.91 8.40 4.47
N ALA A 60 -0.17 8.36 5.26
CA ALA A 60 -1.51 8.06 4.76
C ALA A 60 -1.99 9.11 3.74
N VAL A 61 -1.78 10.39 4.03
CA VAL A 61 -2.21 11.51 3.17
C VAL A 61 -1.28 11.68 1.97
N SER A 62 0.01 11.37 2.09
CA SER A 62 0.98 11.46 0.98
C SER A 62 0.90 10.28 0.02
N ALA A 63 0.41 9.12 0.46
CA ALA A 63 0.27 7.94 -0.40
C ALA A 63 -0.59 8.22 -1.64
N VAL A 64 -1.66 9.02 -1.50
CA VAL A 64 -2.55 9.38 -2.60
C VAL A 64 -1.85 10.22 -3.67
N PRO A 65 -1.29 11.42 -3.37
CA PRO A 65 -0.60 12.23 -4.37
C PRO A 65 0.67 11.56 -4.90
N VAL A 66 1.45 10.86 -4.07
CA VAL A 66 2.66 10.15 -4.52
C VAL A 66 2.32 8.98 -5.43
N GLY A 67 1.33 8.17 -5.05
CA GLY A 67 0.86 7.05 -5.88
C GLY A 67 0.30 7.53 -7.21
N PHE A 68 -0.51 8.59 -7.19
CA PHE A 68 -1.04 9.20 -8.41
C PHE A 68 0.07 9.73 -9.33
N PHE A 69 1.06 10.42 -8.76
CA PHE A 69 2.22 10.90 -9.51
C PHE A 69 2.99 9.75 -10.16
N LEU A 70 3.31 8.70 -9.41
CA LEU A 70 4.02 7.53 -9.94
C LEU A 70 3.23 6.84 -11.05
N LEU A 71 1.91 6.73 -10.90
CA LEU A 71 1.03 6.16 -11.92
C LEU A 71 1.10 6.97 -13.22
N LEU A 72 1.00 8.30 -13.12
CA LEU A 72 1.13 9.17 -14.30
C LEU A 72 2.51 9.04 -14.95
N VAL A 73 3.59 9.02 -14.18
CA VAL A 73 4.95 8.86 -14.71
C VAL A 73 5.09 7.56 -15.49
N VAL A 74 4.60 6.45 -14.93
CA VAL A 74 4.62 5.15 -15.63
C VAL A 74 3.79 5.19 -16.89
N PHE A 75 2.59 5.76 -16.84
CA PHE A 75 1.70 5.86 -18.00
C PHE A 75 2.30 6.73 -19.11
N THR A 76 2.86 7.89 -18.76
CA THR A 76 3.55 8.78 -19.69
C THR A 76 4.79 8.12 -20.27
N SER A 77 5.57 7.38 -19.47
CA SER A 77 6.73 6.63 -19.98
C SER A 77 6.32 5.55 -20.97
N LEU A 78 5.21 4.83 -20.70
CA LEU A 78 4.69 3.82 -21.60
C LEU A 78 4.19 4.46 -22.91
N ALA A 79 3.44 5.56 -22.81
CA ALA A 79 2.95 6.29 -23.97
C ALA A 79 4.12 6.84 -24.81
N ALA A 80 5.18 7.35 -24.17
CA ALA A 80 6.38 7.80 -24.85
C ALA A 80 7.09 6.65 -25.58
N LEU A 81 7.24 5.48 -24.93
CA LEU A 81 7.84 4.30 -25.55
C LEU A 81 7.05 3.84 -26.78
N VAL A 82 5.72 3.71 -26.65
CA VAL A 82 4.83 3.38 -27.77
C VAL A 82 4.91 4.44 -28.87
N GLY A 83 4.98 5.72 -28.49
CA GLY A 83 5.13 6.83 -29.41
C GLY A 83 6.42 6.75 -30.23
N VAL A 84 7.55 6.42 -29.60
CA VAL A 84 8.83 6.22 -30.27
C VAL A 84 8.75 5.04 -31.24
N ILE A 85 8.22 3.90 -30.81
CA ILE A 85 8.07 2.70 -31.66
C ILE A 85 7.18 3.00 -32.88
N LEU A 86 6.07 3.72 -32.69
CA LEU A 86 5.20 4.14 -33.79
C LEU A 86 5.92 5.09 -34.75
N LEU A 87 6.67 6.07 -34.23
CA LEU A 87 7.41 7.02 -35.05
C LEU A 87 8.48 6.32 -35.89
N GLU A 88 9.26 5.41 -35.29
CA GLU A 88 10.25 4.60 -36.01
C GLU A 88 9.61 3.71 -37.08
N GLY A 89 8.47 3.08 -36.75
CA GLY A 89 7.70 2.26 -37.69
C GLY A 89 7.18 3.07 -38.88
N ILE A 90 6.60 4.25 -38.64
CA ILE A 90 6.11 5.15 -39.69
C ILE A 90 7.27 5.68 -40.54
N CYS A 91 8.39 6.06 -39.91
CA CYS A 91 9.57 6.54 -40.63
C CYS A 91 10.14 5.46 -41.56
N SER A 92 10.12 4.20 -41.12
CA SER A 92 10.54 3.07 -41.96
C SER A 92 9.57 2.84 -43.13
N ALA A 93 8.26 2.97 -42.91
CA ALA A 93 7.24 2.76 -43.95
C ALA A 93 7.16 3.86 -45.02
N VAL A 94 7.60 5.09 -44.73
CA VAL A 94 7.63 6.21 -45.69
C VAL A 94 8.93 6.26 -46.50
N GLY A 95 9.99 5.59 -46.03
CA GLY A 95 11.29 5.56 -46.68
C GLY A 95 11.44 4.52 -47.81
N GLU A 96 10.48 3.60 -47.95
CA GLU A 96 10.37 2.66 -49.09
C GLU A 96 9.50 3.22 -50.24
#